data_AF-A0A086PHL6-F1
#
_entry.id   AF-A0A086PHL6-F1
#
_cell.length_a   1.000
_cell.length_b   1.000
_cell.length_c   1.000
_cell.angle_alpha   90.00
_cell.angle_beta   90.00
_cell.angle_gamma   90.00
#
_symmetry.space_group_name_H-M   'P 1'
#
loop_
_entity.id
_entity.type
_entity.pdbx_description
1 polymer ?
#
loop_
_entity_poly.entity_id
_entity_poly.type
_entity_poly.pdbx_seq_one_letter_code
_entity_poly.pdbx_strand_id
1 'polypeptide(L)'
;GGLGLARIVTVSGRGTLTLGELAMEQFRRQAMELREEWEDEERYVRRNVGRVIVNQSSRPTISGVQKSTASARNRFRMRSLARLQEAARLESMASEIAAKLLAAGVDLSHVPGDSSLTPGASDQGPRVGGDAAAPGNL
;
A
#
# COMPACT_ATOMS: atom_id res chain seq x y z
N GLY A 1 -12.49 -6.98 -25.27
CA GLY A 1 -12.51 -5.53 -25.52
C GLY A 1 -11.45 -4.81 -24.69
N GLY A 2 -10.20 -4.77 -25.17
CA GLY A 2 -9.08 -4.05 -24.51
C GLY A 2 -8.82 -2.64 -25.07
N LEU A 3 -9.42 -2.30 -26.21
CA LEU A 3 -9.20 -1.04 -26.95
C LEU A 3 -9.58 0.22 -26.14
N GLY A 4 -10.56 0.12 -25.23
CA GLY A 4 -10.94 1.24 -24.37
C GLY A 4 -9.92 1.58 -23.29
N LEU A 5 -9.18 0.58 -22.79
CA LEU A 5 -8.19 0.76 -21.73
C LEU A 5 -6.90 1.39 -22.26
N ALA A 6 -6.46 0.98 -23.46
CA ALA A 6 -5.28 1.54 -24.12
C ALA A 6 -5.50 2.95 -24.69
N ARG A 7 -6.73 3.50 -24.59
CA ARG A 7 -7.01 4.85 -25.06
C ARG A 7 -6.18 5.87 -24.30
N ILE A 8 -5.42 6.65 -25.04
CA ILE A 8 -4.56 7.70 -24.53
C ILE A 8 -5.39 8.94 -24.12
N VAL A 9 -5.04 9.52 -22.99
CA VAL A 9 -5.55 10.76 -22.43
C VAL A 9 -4.40 11.61 -21.89
N THR A 10 -4.44 12.91 -22.15
CA THR A 10 -3.47 13.85 -21.59
C THR A 10 -3.99 14.36 -20.25
N VAL A 11 -3.20 14.15 -19.20
CA VAL A 11 -3.51 14.59 -17.84
C VAL A 11 -2.54 15.71 -17.47
N SER A 12 -3.10 16.88 -17.11
CA SER A 12 -2.31 18.05 -16.71
C SER A 12 -1.33 17.70 -15.58
N GLY A 13 -0.05 18.02 -15.79
CA GLY A 13 1.02 17.73 -14.83
C GLY A 13 1.48 16.27 -14.76
N ARG A 14 0.87 15.35 -15.51
CA ARG A 14 1.25 13.92 -15.55
C ARG A 14 1.58 13.41 -16.95
N GLY A 15 1.31 14.21 -17.98
CA GLY A 15 1.61 13.87 -19.36
C GLY A 15 0.57 12.94 -19.98
N THR A 16 1.02 12.07 -20.87
CA THR A 16 0.19 11.20 -21.68
C THR A 16 0.05 9.84 -21.01
N LEU A 17 -1.15 9.50 -20.56
CA LEU A 17 -1.46 8.24 -19.88
C LEU A 17 -2.61 7.54 -20.59
N THR A 18 -2.75 6.24 -20.39
CA THR A 18 -3.91 5.47 -20.85
C THR A 18 -5.04 5.51 -19.82
N LEU A 19 -6.28 5.34 -20.27
CA LEU A 19 -7.44 5.20 -19.37
C LEU A 19 -7.27 4.01 -18.42
N GLY A 20 -6.63 2.94 -18.87
CA GLY A 20 -6.31 1.78 -18.05
C GLY A 20 -5.32 2.11 -16.93
N GLU A 21 -4.29 2.90 -17.20
CA GLU A 21 -3.34 3.33 -16.15
C GLU A 21 -4.02 4.14 -15.06
N LEU A 22 -4.88 5.09 -15.44
CA LEU A 22 -5.65 5.88 -14.47
C LEU A 22 -6.60 5.02 -13.62
N ALA A 23 -7.30 4.07 -14.25
CA ALA A 23 -8.19 3.16 -13.54
C ALA A 23 -7.42 2.24 -12.58
N MET A 24 -6.29 1.69 -13.02
CA MET A 24 -5.41 0.85 -12.21
C MET A 24 -4.87 1.62 -10.99
N GLU A 25 -4.37 2.84 -11.19
CA GLU A 25 -3.90 3.69 -10.09
C GLU A 25 -5.00 3.99 -9.08
N GLN A 26 -6.22 4.28 -9.56
CA GLN A 26 -7.36 4.55 -8.68
C GLN A 26 -7.72 3.33 -7.84
N PHE A 27 -7.76 2.14 -8.44
CA PHE A 27 -8.04 0.91 -7.69
C PHE A 27 -6.97 0.61 -6.66
N ARG A 28 -5.69 0.75 -7.00
CA ARG A 28 -4.57 0.58 -6.05
C ARG A 28 -4.65 1.58 -4.90
N ARG A 29 -4.95 2.84 -5.19
CA ARG A 29 -5.13 3.88 -4.16
C ARG A 29 -6.26 3.51 -3.19
N GLN A 30 -7.41 3.11 -3.71
CA GLN A 30 -8.55 2.71 -2.88
C GLN A 30 -8.26 1.46 -2.04
N ALA A 31 -7.54 0.48 -2.61
CA ALA A 31 -7.10 -0.69 -1.86
C ALA A 31 -6.17 -0.31 -0.70
N MET A 32 -5.19 0.56 -0.97
CA MET A 32 -4.25 1.07 0.02
C MET A 32 -4.97 1.84 1.13
N GLU A 33 -5.92 2.73 0.79
CA GLU A 33 -6.74 3.45 1.77
C GLU A 33 -7.52 2.50 2.70
N LEU A 34 -8.07 1.42 2.15
CA LEU A 34 -8.75 0.40 2.95
C LEU A 34 -7.78 -0.38 3.85
N ARG A 35 -6.59 -0.73 3.36
CA ARG A 35 -5.57 -1.40 4.19
C ARG A 35 -5.09 -0.49 5.31
N GLU A 36 -4.72 0.74 5.01
CA GLU A 36 -4.27 1.72 6.01
C GLU A 36 -5.29 1.90 7.15
N GLU A 37 -6.57 1.94 6.82
CA GLU A 37 -7.64 2.09 7.80
C GLU A 37 -7.94 0.79 8.57
N TRP A 38 -7.95 -0.37 7.90
CA TRP A 38 -8.55 -1.60 8.46
C TRP A 38 -7.56 -2.73 8.79
N GLU A 39 -6.27 -2.57 8.52
CA GLU A 39 -5.26 -3.62 8.77
C GLU A 39 -4.83 -3.72 10.24
N ASP A 40 -4.87 -2.62 10.99
CA ASP A 40 -4.37 -2.53 12.36
C ASP A 40 -5.47 -2.02 13.31
N GLU A 41 -5.91 -2.89 14.23
CA GLU A 41 -6.96 -2.57 15.21
C GLU A 41 -6.56 -1.41 16.13
N GLU A 42 -5.30 -1.36 16.59
CA GLU A 42 -4.85 -0.33 17.52
C GLU A 42 -4.76 1.04 16.84
N ARG A 43 -4.20 1.08 15.63
CA ARG A 43 -4.14 2.29 14.80
C ARG A 43 -5.55 2.80 14.50
N TYR A 44 -6.46 1.90 14.11
CA TYR A 44 -7.86 2.23 13.87
C TYR A 44 -8.52 2.82 15.11
N VAL A 45 -8.40 2.15 16.26
CA VAL A 45 -9.01 2.58 17.53
C VAL A 45 -8.45 3.93 17.97
N ARG A 46 -7.13 4.12 17.92
CA ARG A 46 -6.48 5.39 18.28
C ARG A 46 -6.98 6.55 17.41
N ARG A 47 -7.07 6.36 16.10
CA ARG A 47 -7.58 7.36 15.15
C ARG A 47 -9.06 7.67 15.39
N ASN A 48 -9.89 6.65 15.63
CA ASN A 48 -11.33 6.84 15.89
C ASN A 48 -11.58 7.58 17.22
N VAL A 49 -10.93 7.13 18.29
CA VAL A 49 -11.04 7.76 19.61
C VAL A 49 -10.50 9.18 19.59
N GLY A 50 -9.36 9.43 18.93
CA GLY A 50 -8.82 10.77 18.73
C GLY A 50 -9.80 11.70 18.02
N ARG A 51 -10.46 11.24 16.95
CA ARG A 51 -11.50 12.02 16.26
C ARG A 51 -12.69 12.34 17.16
N VAL A 52 -13.15 11.39 17.97
CA VAL A 52 -14.24 11.63 18.93
C VAL A 52 -13.84 12.67 19.96
N ILE A 53 -12.61 12.60 20.47
CA ILE A 53 -12.07 13.54 21.47
C ILE A 53 -11.96 14.96 20.91
N VAL A 54 -11.51 15.11 19.67
CA VAL A 54 -11.33 16.43 19.02
C VAL A 54 -12.66 17.05 18.61
N ASN A 55 -13.64 16.23 18.21
CA ASN A 55 -14.90 16.73 17.65
C ASN A 55 -16.03 16.93 18.68
N GLN A 56 -15.85 16.50 19.92
CA GLN A 56 -16.86 16.74 20.97
C GLN A 56 -16.76 18.17 21.51
N SER A 57 -17.92 18.74 21.84
CA SER A 57 -18.03 20.11 22.37
C SER A 57 -17.73 20.23 23.86
N SER A 58 -17.76 19.11 24.60
CA SER A 58 -17.53 19.06 26.04
C SER A 58 -16.20 18.38 26.39
N ARG A 59 -15.71 18.62 27.61
CA ARG A 59 -14.45 18.03 28.06
C ARG A 59 -14.54 16.49 28.06
N PRO A 60 -13.55 15.78 27.49
CA PRO A 60 -13.53 14.33 27.50
C PRO A 60 -13.58 13.79 28.93
N THR A 61 -14.45 12.80 29.16
CA THR A 61 -14.45 12.01 30.39
C THR A 61 -13.76 10.67 30.16
N ILE A 62 -13.14 10.12 31.22
CA ILE A 62 -12.46 8.81 31.15
C ILE A 62 -13.45 7.72 30.72
N SER A 63 -14.65 7.71 31.30
CA SER A 63 -15.71 6.75 30.94
C SER A 63 -16.17 6.91 29.48
N GLY A 64 -16.26 8.14 28.97
CA GLY A 64 -16.58 8.42 27.57
C GLY A 64 -15.50 7.88 26.61
N VAL A 65 -14.22 8.09 26.94
CA VAL A 65 -13.09 7.57 26.18
C VAL A 65 -13.06 6.03 26.18
N GLN A 66 -13.32 5.39 27.33
CA GLN A 66 -13.42 3.94 27.42
C GLN A 66 -14.57 3.39 26.56
N LYS A 67 -15.75 4.02 26.60
CA LYS A 67 -16.90 3.63 25.78
C LYS A 67 -16.61 3.76 24.28
N SER A 68 -15.99 4.86 23.85
CA SER A 68 -15.56 5.05 22.46
C SER A 68 -14.52 4.03 22.03
N THR A 69 -13.58 3.69 22.92
CA THR A 69 -12.57 2.65 22.68
C THR A 69 -13.23 1.29 22.44
N ALA A 70 -14.13 0.86 23.33
CA ALA A 70 -14.86 -0.40 23.19
C ALA A 70 -15.70 -0.43 21.89
N SER A 71 -16.37 0.68 21.57
CA SER A 71 -17.17 0.81 20.36
C SER A 71 -16.33 0.72 19.08
N ALA A 72 -15.15 1.34 19.07
CA ALA A 72 -14.21 1.30 17.94
C ALA A 72 -13.67 -0.12 17.72
N ARG A 73 -13.25 -0.82 18.80
CA ARG A 73 -12.81 -2.22 18.73
C ARG A 73 -13.89 -3.13 18.16
N ASN A 74 -15.12 -3.01 18.67
CA ASN A 74 -16.24 -3.81 18.19
C ASN A 74 -16.50 -3.56 16.70
N ARG A 75 -16.50 -2.29 16.26
CA ARG A 75 -16.67 -1.94 14.85
C ARG A 75 -15.57 -2.51 13.97
N PHE A 76 -14.31 -2.45 14.43
CA PHE A 76 -13.18 -3.03 13.72
C PHE A 76 -13.38 -4.53 13.50
N ARG A 77 -13.61 -5.28 14.58
CA ARG A 77 -13.78 -6.74 14.54
C ARG A 77 -14.92 -7.19 13.63
N MET A 78 -16.03 -6.44 13.61
CA MET A 78 -17.17 -6.76 12.76
C MET A 78 -16.94 -6.48 11.26
N ARG A 79 -16.00 -5.60 10.90
CA ARG A 79 -15.91 -5.04 9.53
C ARG A 79 -14.55 -5.24 8.85
N SER A 80 -13.47 -5.42 9.60
CA SER A 80 -12.11 -5.46 9.06
C SER A 80 -11.96 -6.52 7.98
N LEU A 81 -12.47 -7.73 8.21
CA LEU A 81 -12.40 -8.81 7.22
C LEU A 81 -13.03 -8.42 5.89
N ALA A 82 -14.28 -7.95 5.90
CA ALA A 82 -14.98 -7.55 4.68
C ALA A 82 -14.29 -6.36 3.98
N ARG A 83 -13.70 -5.43 4.75
CA ARG A 83 -12.97 -4.28 4.21
C ARG A 83 -11.65 -4.67 3.55
N LEU A 84 -10.92 -5.62 4.15
CA LEU A 84 -9.69 -6.16 3.58
C LEU A 84 -9.96 -7.05 2.36
N GLN A 85 -11.09 -7.76 2.33
CA GLN A 85 -11.54 -8.47 1.13
C GLN A 85 -11.85 -7.51 -0.02
N GLU A 86 -12.49 -6.36 0.25
CA GLU A 86 -12.71 -5.35 -0.78
C GLU A 86 -11.39 -4.74 -1.27
N ALA A 87 -10.42 -4.50 -0.38
CA ALA A 87 -9.07 -4.07 -0.78
C ALA A 87 -8.41 -5.07 -1.74
N ALA A 88 -8.47 -6.37 -1.42
CA ALA A 88 -7.95 -7.43 -2.28
C ALA A 88 -8.69 -7.49 -3.64
N ARG A 89 -10.01 -7.26 -3.64
CA ARG A 89 -10.79 -7.20 -4.88
C ARG A 89 -10.36 -6.02 -5.77
N LEU A 90 -10.11 -4.86 -5.19
CA LEU A 90 -9.60 -3.68 -5.89
C LEU A 90 -8.21 -3.94 -6.49
N GLU A 91 -7.31 -4.58 -5.73
CA GLU A 91 -5.99 -5.00 -6.24
C GLU A 91 -6.09 -6.01 -7.39
N SER A 92 -7.05 -6.95 -7.31
CA SER A 92 -7.32 -7.89 -8.40
C SER A 92 -7.76 -7.16 -9.67
N MET A 93 -8.69 -6.21 -9.55
CA MET A 93 -9.15 -5.41 -10.70
C MET A 93 -8.00 -4.58 -11.30
N ALA A 94 -7.14 -3.99 -10.47
CA ALA A 94 -5.94 -3.29 -10.93
C ALA A 94 -5.00 -4.23 -11.71
N SER A 95 -4.78 -5.44 -11.19
CA SER A 95 -3.92 -6.45 -11.80
C SER A 95 -4.48 -6.96 -13.14
N GLU A 96 -5.80 -7.15 -13.24
CA GLU A 96 -6.45 -7.51 -14.50
C GLU A 96 -6.32 -6.42 -15.56
N ILE A 97 -6.41 -5.14 -15.17
CA ILE A 97 -6.20 -4.02 -16.09
C ILE A 97 -4.75 -3.98 -16.54
N ALA A 98 -3.79 -4.15 -15.63
CA ALA A 98 -2.37 -4.22 -15.97
C ALA A 98 -2.09 -5.32 -17.02
N ALA A 99 -2.63 -6.53 -16.80
CA ALA A 99 -2.48 -7.63 -17.74
C ALA A 99 -3.07 -7.31 -19.14
N LYS A 100 -4.23 -6.64 -19.19
CA LYS A 100 -4.86 -6.23 -20.46
C LYS A 100 -4.05 -5.14 -21.19
N LEU A 101 -3.40 -4.24 -20.45
CA LEU A 101 -2.53 -3.20 -21.02
C LEU A 101 -1.22 -3.79 -21.57
N LEU A 102 -0.58 -4.68 -20.82
CA LEU A 102 0.63 -5.39 -21.26
C LEU A 102 0.34 -6.23 -22.51
N ALA A 103 -0.78 -6.95 -22.55
CA ALA A 103 -1.22 -7.70 -23.73
C ALA A 103 -1.51 -6.80 -24.95
N ALA A 104 -1.82 -5.52 -24.73
CA ALA A 104 -2.00 -4.52 -25.78
C ALA A 104 -0.68 -3.81 -26.18
N GLY A 105 0.46 -4.19 -25.59
CA GLY A 105 1.78 -3.61 -25.88
C GLY A 105 2.06 -2.27 -25.18
N VAL A 106 1.29 -1.91 -24.15
CA VAL A 106 1.54 -0.70 -23.35
C VAL A 106 2.65 -1.01 -22.33
N ASP A 107 3.70 -0.18 -22.31
CA ASP A 107 4.76 -0.26 -21.30
C ASP A 107 4.32 0.41 -19.99
N LEU A 108 4.33 -0.36 -18.89
CA LEU A 108 3.92 0.09 -17.55
C LEU A 108 5.12 0.36 -16.61
N SER A 109 6.36 0.38 -17.13
CA SER A 109 7.59 0.57 -16.35
C SER A 109 7.62 1.84 -15.49
N HIS A 110 6.87 2.87 -15.89
CA HIS A 110 6.78 4.15 -15.21
C HIS A 110 5.70 4.21 -14.12
N VAL A 111 4.79 3.23 -14.05
CA VAL A 111 3.73 3.21 -13.05
C VAL A 111 4.23 2.51 -11.79
N PRO A 112 4.27 3.20 -10.63
CA PRO A 112 4.65 2.55 -9.39
C PRO A 112 3.62 1.47 -9.06
N GLY A 113 4.07 0.22 -9.03
CA GLY A 113 3.25 -0.92 -8.69
C GLY A 113 4.15 -2.11 -8.50
N ASP A 114 4.43 -2.41 -7.23
CA ASP A 114 5.23 -3.54 -6.75
C ASP A 114 6.22 -4.05 -7.79
N SER A 115 7.29 -3.27 -7.99
CA SER A 115 8.54 -3.86 -8.45
C SER A 115 8.83 -4.99 -7.47
N SER A 116 8.52 -6.20 -7.90
CA SER A 116 8.83 -7.44 -7.24
C SER A 116 10.16 -7.28 -6.55
N LEU A 117 10.18 -7.40 -5.23
CA LEU A 117 11.39 -7.68 -4.50
C LEU A 117 12.01 -8.90 -5.18
N THR A 118 13.04 -8.69 -5.99
CA THR A 118 13.98 -9.71 -6.39
C THR A 118 15.07 -9.69 -5.33
N PRO A 119 15.12 -10.65 -4.39
CA PRO A 119 16.37 -10.96 -3.72
C PRO A 119 17.23 -11.69 -4.75
N GLY A 120 17.86 -10.92 -5.63
CA GLY A 120 18.95 -11.41 -6.47
C GLY A 120 20.15 -11.66 -5.59
N ALA A 121 20.27 -12.90 -5.11
CA ALA A 121 21.44 -13.38 -4.42
C ALA A 121 22.68 -13.29 -5.32
N SER A 122 23.79 -12.94 -4.67
CA SER A 122 25.18 -13.24 -5.05
C SER A 122 25.74 -12.53 -6.27
N ASP A 123 26.64 -11.57 -6.01
CA ASP A 123 27.93 -11.61 -6.69
C ASP A 123 29.06 -11.68 -5.66
N GLN A 124 29.88 -12.72 -5.83
CA GLN A 124 31.05 -13.03 -5.03
C GLN A 124 32.29 -12.48 -5.73
N GLY A 125 33.04 -11.62 -5.03
CA GLY A 125 34.48 -11.46 -5.22
C GLY A 125 34.96 -10.08 -5.70
N PRO A 126 36.27 -9.76 -5.57
CA PRO A 126 37.37 -10.69 -5.32
C PRO A 126 38.06 -10.49 -3.96
N ARG A 127 38.51 -11.63 -3.43
CA ARG A 127 39.47 -11.73 -2.34
C ARG A 127 40.80 -11.11 -2.79
N VAL A 128 41.25 -10.08 -2.08
CA VAL A 128 42.65 -9.63 -2.16
C VAL A 128 43.37 -10.22 -0.95
N GLY A 129 44.19 -11.22 -1.22
CA GLY A 129 45.18 -11.76 -0.29
C GLY A 129 46.31 -10.76 -0.10
N GLY A 130 46.82 -10.71 1.12
CA GLY A 130 47.99 -9.94 1.50
C GLY A 130 48.51 -10.49 2.82
N ASP A 131 49.22 -11.62 2.73
CA ASP A 131 50.10 -12.11 3.79
C ASP A 131 51.15 -11.05 4.14
N ALA A 132 51.37 -10.81 5.45
CA ALA A 132 52.70 -10.79 6.04
C ALA A 132 52.68 -10.59 7.57
N ALA A 133 53.14 -11.64 8.25
CA ALA A 133 54.05 -11.63 9.41
C ALA A 133 53.59 -11.06 10.78
N ALA A 134 53.34 -11.99 11.71
CA ALA A 134 53.71 -11.88 13.13
C ALA A 134 55.25 -12.08 13.29
N PRO A 135 55.89 -12.01 14.48
CA PRO A 135 55.35 -11.82 15.84
C PRO A 135 56.16 -10.84 16.73
N GLY A 136 55.70 -10.57 17.96
CA GLY A 136 56.52 -9.87 18.96
C GLY A 136 55.87 -9.78 20.34
N ASN A 137 56.44 -10.52 21.29
CA ASN A 137 56.11 -10.58 22.72
C ASN A 137 56.28 -9.24 23.45
N LEU A 138 55.37 -8.94 24.40
CA LEU A 138 55.59 -8.87 25.87
C LEU A 138 54.32 -8.37 26.57
#